data_AF-A0A5C5YXW5-F1
#
_entry.id   AF-A0A5C5YXW5-F1
#
_cell.length_a   1.000
_cell.length_b   1.000
_cell.length_c   1.000
_cell.angle_alpha   90.00
_cell.angle_beta   90.00
_cell.angle_gamma   90.00
#
_symmetry.space_group_name_H-M   'P 1'
#
loop_
_entity.id
_entity.type
_entity.pdbx_description
1 polymer ?
#
loop_
_entity_poly.entity_id
_entity_poly.type
_entity_poly.pdbx_seq_one_letter_code
_entity_poly.pdbx_strand_id
1 'polypeptide(L)'
;MPKLTIDSREVEVEPGETILDAARKLGIHVPTLCYLKGYKASTSCQVCLVKMVDNGRVVPSCGMPAADGMKIESETAEVHALRRTALELLLSDHVGDCLAPCYFACPAHMDIPKMLREIGDEDTAAAIATIKEDIALPAVLGRVCPKPCEKGCRRNSADGPVEVCDLKRSVADRDLASGTPFIPECKTDSGKRVAVVGAGPTGLAAAFHLRCEGHAVKLFEAAEKAGGRLRHEFPVDLPAEVLDGEVDVILEMGIDFAPKTRIGEDLSLDELKQDFDAVLVCSGGDTKDHAKDWGLKISRRGVDINAGTFETGTEKVFAAGNAIRGKGLVVRSVADGKEAAGTINEFLQGKPITPIARPFSSRIGKIPESEMPEFLANGKPIHRLAEPETNPFDLPVAAEHADRCLECGCIAHGNCSLETYAAMYGADPTRYHSERRAYVKVNRSGSVVYEPGKCINCELCIQIASESQDALGLSFVGRGFDVRVGVPFHGTMEDALGSTAEKCIDACPTGALYSARKR
;
A
#
# COMPACT_ATOMS: atom_id res chain seq x y z
N MET A 1 -26.32 38.32 3.88
CA MET A 1 -25.52 37.11 3.66
C MET A 1 -24.38 37.48 2.71
N PRO A 2 -23.11 37.29 3.09
CA PRO A 2 -21.99 37.60 2.20
C PRO A 2 -22.04 36.79 0.91
N LYS A 3 -21.75 37.44 -0.23
CA LYS A 3 -21.57 36.78 -1.53
C LYS A 3 -20.11 36.81 -1.94
N LEU A 4 -19.57 35.68 -2.36
CA LEU A 4 -18.20 35.56 -2.81
C LEU A 4 -18.09 34.57 -3.98
N THR A 5 -16.97 34.62 -4.69
CA THR A 5 -16.66 33.66 -5.76
C THR A 5 -15.43 32.84 -5.40
N ILE A 6 -15.50 31.51 -5.57
CA ILE A 6 -14.37 30.58 -5.44
C ILE A 6 -14.21 29.84 -6.77
N ASP A 7 -13.02 29.94 -7.39
CA ASP A 7 -12.72 29.33 -8.70
C ASP A 7 -13.79 29.66 -9.75
N SER A 8 -14.15 30.94 -9.83
CA SER A 8 -15.20 31.51 -10.72
C SER A 8 -16.64 31.04 -10.44
N ARG A 9 -16.90 30.37 -9.32
CA ARG A 9 -18.24 29.93 -8.90
C ARG A 9 -18.75 30.80 -7.75
N GLU A 10 -19.91 31.42 -7.92
CA GLU A 10 -20.55 32.26 -6.90
C GLU A 10 -21.22 31.41 -5.81
N VAL A 11 -21.11 31.86 -4.57
CA VAL A 11 -21.77 31.26 -3.40
C VAL A 11 -22.20 32.34 -2.42
N GLU A 12 -23.34 32.10 -1.78
CA GLU A 12 -23.85 32.92 -0.69
C GLU A 12 -23.74 32.15 0.63
N VAL A 13 -23.23 32.81 1.67
CA VAL A 13 -22.95 32.21 2.98
C VAL A 13 -23.65 32.94 4.11
N GLU A 14 -23.82 32.26 5.24
CA GLU A 14 -24.36 32.85 6.45
C GLU A 14 -23.32 33.76 7.10
N PRO A 15 -23.73 34.84 7.80
CA PRO A 15 -22.81 35.67 8.55
C PRO A 15 -21.98 34.84 9.56
N GLY A 16 -20.66 34.96 9.49
CA GLY A 16 -19.72 34.23 10.35
C GLY A 16 -19.17 32.93 9.75
N GLU A 17 -19.71 32.44 8.63
CA GLU A 17 -19.12 31.32 7.90
C GLU A 17 -17.76 31.71 7.28
N THR A 18 -16.89 30.71 7.14
CA THR A 18 -15.53 30.89 6.61
C THR A 18 -15.47 30.67 5.10
N ILE A 19 -14.34 30.99 4.48
CA ILE A 19 -14.07 30.63 3.08
C ILE A 19 -14.14 29.10 2.88
N LEU A 20 -13.72 28.31 3.88
CA LEU A 20 -13.84 26.85 3.81
C LEU A 20 -15.30 26.38 3.78
N ASP A 21 -16.19 27.01 4.54
CA ASP A 21 -17.62 26.68 4.53
C ASP A 21 -18.26 27.02 3.17
N ALA A 22 -17.87 28.17 2.60
CA ALA A 22 -18.23 28.56 1.25
C ALA A 22 -17.78 27.53 0.19
N ALA A 23 -16.54 27.06 0.28
CA ALA A 23 -15.99 26.03 -0.62
C ALA A 23 -16.78 24.72 -0.52
N ARG A 24 -17.09 24.28 0.71
CA ARG A 24 -17.89 23.06 0.96
C ARG A 24 -19.31 23.17 0.37
N LYS A 25 -19.96 24.33 0.48
CA LYS A 25 -21.28 24.57 -0.15
C LYS A 25 -21.24 24.43 -1.68
N LEU A 26 -20.11 24.76 -2.30
CA LEU A 26 -19.88 24.57 -3.73
C LEU A 26 -19.44 23.14 -4.10
N GLY A 27 -19.20 22.26 -3.14
CA GLY A 27 -18.58 20.95 -3.38
C GLY A 27 -17.12 21.05 -3.82
N ILE A 28 -16.44 22.17 -3.52
CA ILE A 28 -15.00 22.34 -3.76
C ILE A 28 -14.25 21.74 -2.56
N HIS A 29 -13.38 20.77 -2.83
CA HIS A 29 -12.60 20.12 -1.78
C HIS A 29 -11.35 20.94 -1.45
N VAL A 30 -11.35 21.60 -0.29
CA VAL A 30 -10.16 22.23 0.29
C VAL A 30 -9.70 21.37 1.48
N PRO A 31 -8.45 20.88 1.48
CA PRO A 31 -8.00 19.91 2.49
C PRO A 31 -7.81 20.58 3.85
N THR A 32 -8.03 19.82 4.92
CA THR A 32 -7.81 20.26 6.31
C THR A 32 -7.25 19.14 7.17
N LEU A 33 -6.23 19.45 7.98
CA LEU A 33 -5.70 18.55 9.01
C LEU A 33 -6.03 19.03 10.43
N CYS A 34 -5.86 20.32 10.72
CA CYS A 34 -6.05 20.90 12.05
C CYS A 34 -7.41 21.58 12.27
N TYR A 35 -8.45 21.14 11.56
CA TYR A 35 -9.78 21.72 11.64
C TYR A 35 -10.84 20.64 11.78
N LEU A 36 -11.76 20.85 12.72
CA LEU A 36 -12.97 20.07 12.93
C LEU A 36 -14.13 21.05 13.10
N LYS A 37 -15.27 20.78 12.46
CA LYS A 37 -16.44 21.67 12.54
C LYS A 37 -16.92 21.74 14.00
N GLY A 38 -17.21 22.95 14.48
CA GLY A 38 -17.57 23.22 15.87
C GLY A 38 -16.39 23.59 16.77
N TYR A 39 -15.15 23.44 16.30
CA TYR A 39 -13.93 23.80 17.01
C TYR A 39 -13.27 25.05 16.44
N LYS A 40 -12.42 25.69 17.24
CA LYS A 40 -11.64 26.84 16.79
C LYS A 40 -10.60 26.38 15.76
N ALA A 41 -10.56 27.08 14.63
CA ALA A 41 -9.54 26.84 13.61
C ALA A 41 -8.14 27.19 14.15
N SER A 42 -7.27 26.19 14.29
CA SER A 42 -5.87 26.41 14.71
C SER A 42 -5.05 27.11 13.61
N THR A 43 -5.40 26.90 12.33
CA THR A 43 -4.69 27.40 11.13
C THR A 43 -3.23 26.98 10.99
N SER A 44 -2.72 26.14 11.91
CA SER A 44 -1.32 25.72 12.02
C SER A 44 -0.86 24.81 10.88
N CYS A 45 -1.71 23.89 10.41
CA CYS A 45 -1.31 22.93 9.37
C CYS A 45 -1.14 23.55 7.97
N GLN A 46 -1.74 24.71 7.72
CA GLN A 46 -1.70 25.44 6.44
C GLN A 46 -2.08 24.64 5.16
N VAL A 47 -2.62 23.42 5.26
CA VAL A 47 -3.05 22.69 4.05
C VAL A 47 -4.29 23.33 3.41
N CYS A 48 -5.07 24.10 4.16
CA CYS A 48 -6.29 24.76 3.66
C CYS A 48 -6.05 26.11 2.97
N LEU A 49 -4.79 26.43 2.61
CA LEU A 49 -4.44 27.70 1.98
C LEU A 49 -5.22 27.91 0.67
N VAL A 50 -5.67 29.15 0.49
CA VAL A 50 -6.32 29.66 -0.73
C VAL A 50 -5.80 31.06 -1.01
N LYS A 51 -5.88 31.49 -2.26
CA LYS A 51 -5.40 32.81 -2.70
C LYS A 51 -6.55 33.78 -2.87
N MET A 52 -6.42 34.98 -2.30
CA MET A 52 -7.33 36.09 -2.55
C MET A 52 -6.89 36.84 -3.82
N VAL A 53 -7.77 36.98 -4.79
CA VAL A 53 -7.45 37.55 -6.11
C VAL A 53 -7.23 39.06 -6.05
N ASP A 54 -7.94 39.75 -5.17
CA ASP A 54 -7.94 41.20 -5.03
C ASP A 54 -6.56 41.77 -4.63
N ASN A 55 -5.85 41.07 -3.75
CA ASN A 55 -4.59 41.55 -3.16
C ASN A 55 -3.46 40.52 -3.24
N GLY A 56 -3.71 39.34 -3.81
CA GLY A 56 -2.73 38.26 -3.97
C GLY A 56 -2.33 37.55 -2.68
N ARG A 57 -2.92 37.89 -1.52
CA ARG A 57 -2.59 37.25 -0.24
C ARG A 57 -3.08 35.81 -0.23
N VAL A 58 -2.28 34.95 0.39
CA VAL A 58 -2.67 33.57 0.68
C VAL A 58 -3.09 33.47 2.13
N VAL A 59 -4.26 32.89 2.38
CA VAL A 59 -4.88 32.83 3.71
C VAL A 59 -5.40 31.42 4.00
N PRO A 60 -5.39 30.98 5.28
CA PRO A 60 -6.02 29.72 5.66
C PRO A 60 -7.53 29.85 5.57
N SER A 61 -8.15 29.14 4.61
CA SER A 61 -9.60 29.22 4.37
C SER A 61 -10.43 28.81 5.58
N CYS A 62 -9.91 27.92 6.44
CA CYS A 62 -10.61 27.40 7.62
C CYS A 62 -10.77 28.43 8.75
N GLY A 63 -9.95 29.48 8.76
CA GLY A 63 -9.98 30.53 9.78
C GLY A 63 -10.33 31.92 9.24
N MET A 64 -10.50 32.06 7.92
CA MET A 64 -10.79 33.34 7.28
C MET A 64 -12.31 33.51 7.10
N PRO A 65 -12.95 34.49 7.77
CA PRO A 65 -14.37 34.78 7.56
C PRO A 65 -14.64 35.18 6.11
N ALA A 66 -15.71 34.65 5.54
CA ALA A 66 -16.16 35.06 4.22
C ALA A 66 -16.78 36.46 4.27
N ALA A 67 -16.36 37.34 3.36
CA ALA A 67 -16.88 38.68 3.23
C ALA A 67 -17.42 38.92 1.82
N ASP A 68 -18.32 39.90 1.72
CA ASP A 68 -18.97 40.25 0.47
C ASP A 68 -17.95 40.72 -0.58
N GLY A 69 -18.12 40.27 -1.82
CA GLY A 69 -17.26 40.59 -2.95
C GLY A 69 -15.90 39.88 -2.97
N MET A 70 -15.60 38.99 -2.01
CA MET A 70 -14.35 38.22 -2.04
C MET A 70 -14.24 37.36 -3.30
N LYS A 71 -13.02 37.31 -3.86
CA LYS A 71 -12.66 36.47 -5.00
C LYS A 71 -11.51 35.56 -4.62
N ILE A 72 -11.74 34.26 -4.65
CA ILE A 72 -10.83 33.25 -4.14
C ILE A 72 -10.45 32.28 -5.26
N GLU A 73 -9.16 31.94 -5.31
CA GLU A 73 -8.62 30.86 -6.11
C GLU A 73 -8.12 29.76 -5.17
N SER A 74 -8.56 28.53 -5.40
CA SER A 74 -8.19 27.37 -4.59
C SER A 74 -7.46 26.29 -5.38
N GLU A 75 -7.67 26.23 -6.70
CA GLU A 75 -7.14 25.18 -7.58
C GLU A 75 -6.13 25.73 -8.61
N THR A 76 -5.13 26.47 -8.13
CA THR A 76 -4.02 26.97 -8.96
C THR A 76 -2.72 26.24 -8.64
N ALA A 77 -1.79 26.23 -9.60
CA ALA A 77 -0.47 25.64 -9.42
C ALA A 77 0.29 26.26 -8.23
N GLU A 78 0.12 27.56 -7.99
CA GLU A 78 0.70 28.27 -6.85
C GLU A 78 0.11 27.77 -5.52
N VAL A 79 -1.22 27.69 -5.41
CA VAL A 79 -1.88 27.20 -4.20
C VAL A 79 -1.50 25.74 -3.93
N HIS A 80 -1.48 24.89 -4.95
CA HIS A 80 -1.06 23.48 -4.83
C HIS A 80 0.40 23.36 -4.38
N ALA A 81 1.30 24.20 -4.89
CA ALA A 81 2.69 24.24 -4.45
C ALA A 81 2.81 24.63 -2.96
N LEU A 82 2.04 25.62 -2.51
CA LEU A 82 2.02 26.04 -1.10
C LEU A 82 1.47 24.95 -0.17
N ARG A 83 0.38 24.28 -0.57
CA ARG A 83 -0.18 23.13 0.18
C ARG A 83 0.82 21.99 0.26
N ARG A 84 1.53 21.69 -0.83
CA ARG A 84 2.61 20.70 -0.86
C ARG A 84 3.74 21.07 0.10
N THR A 85 4.22 22.30 0.06
CA THR A 85 5.25 22.78 1.00
C THR A 85 4.80 22.66 2.45
N ALA A 86 3.54 22.99 2.77
CA ALA A 86 3.01 22.80 4.12
C ALA A 86 3.06 21.33 4.56
N LEU A 87 2.68 20.40 3.68
CA LEU A 87 2.76 18.95 3.94
C LEU A 87 4.20 18.47 4.13
N GLU A 88 5.13 18.92 3.28
CA GLU A 88 6.56 18.57 3.37
C GLU A 88 7.20 19.08 4.67
N LEU A 89 6.78 20.26 5.16
CA LEU A 89 7.20 20.79 6.46
C LEU A 89 6.62 19.97 7.63
N LEU A 90 5.35 19.55 7.54
CA LEU A 90 4.75 18.65 8.55
C LEU A 90 5.41 17.27 8.57
N LEU A 91 6.01 16.85 7.44
CA LEU A 91 6.71 15.58 7.31
C LEU A 91 8.18 15.65 7.73
N SER A 92 8.77 16.84 7.90
CA SER A 92 10.22 16.99 8.08
C SER A 92 10.75 16.36 9.38
N ASP A 93 9.93 16.34 10.43
CA ASP A 93 10.22 15.70 11.72
C ASP A 93 9.28 14.51 12.04
N HIS A 94 8.46 14.08 11.07
CA HIS A 94 7.49 13.01 11.23
C HIS A 94 8.16 11.65 11.38
N VAL A 95 7.71 10.90 12.40
CA VAL A 95 8.26 9.60 12.77
C VAL A 95 7.18 8.53 12.64
N GLY A 96 7.12 7.97 11.44
CA GLY A 96 6.24 6.85 11.13
C GLY A 96 6.54 6.31 9.75
N ASP A 97 6.52 4.99 9.60
CA ASP A 97 6.42 4.38 8.28
C ASP A 97 4.95 4.22 7.96
N CYS A 98 4.44 4.89 6.91
CA CYS A 98 3.06 4.66 6.46
C CYS A 98 2.89 3.17 6.13
N LEU A 99 3.78 2.64 5.29
CA LEU A 99 3.87 1.23 4.93
C LEU A 99 5.11 0.59 5.57
N ALA A 100 4.97 -0.64 6.05
CA ALA A 100 6.06 -1.35 6.71
C ALA A 100 7.27 -1.59 5.77
N PRO A 101 8.52 -1.64 6.28
CA PRO A 101 9.71 -1.86 5.43
C PRO A 101 9.66 -3.14 4.58
N CYS A 102 9.01 -4.19 5.09
CA CYS A 102 8.84 -5.45 4.37
C CYS A 102 7.97 -5.33 3.10
N TYR A 103 7.02 -4.37 3.05
CA TYR A 103 6.22 -4.06 1.85
C TYR A 103 7.11 -3.59 0.70
N PHE A 104 8.07 -2.70 0.99
CA PHE A 104 8.98 -2.16 -0.02
C PHE A 104 10.08 -3.15 -0.43
N ALA A 105 10.43 -4.07 0.46
CA ALA A 105 11.41 -5.11 0.18
C ALA A 105 10.81 -6.27 -0.63
N CYS A 106 9.51 -6.56 -0.48
CA CYS A 106 8.80 -7.56 -1.26
C CYS A 106 8.50 -7.03 -2.67
N PRO A 107 9.00 -7.65 -3.75
CA PRO A 107 8.72 -7.17 -5.11
C PRO A 107 7.24 -7.21 -5.50
N ALA A 108 6.45 -8.07 -4.85
CA ALA A 108 5.01 -8.21 -5.06
C ALA A 108 4.18 -7.31 -4.14
N HIS A 109 4.82 -6.56 -3.23
CA HIS A 109 4.15 -5.62 -2.35
C HIS A 109 3.07 -6.24 -1.44
N MET A 110 3.28 -7.50 -1.04
CA MET A 110 2.38 -8.22 -0.14
C MET A 110 2.19 -7.51 1.21
N ASP A 111 0.95 -7.43 1.71
CA ASP A 111 0.65 -6.97 3.08
C ASP A 111 1.07 -8.01 4.14
N ILE A 112 2.39 -8.15 4.29
CA ILE A 112 3.02 -9.04 5.28
C ILE A 112 2.53 -8.72 6.70
N PRO A 113 2.44 -7.45 7.15
CA PRO A 113 1.90 -7.15 8.48
C PRO A 113 0.48 -7.67 8.71
N LYS A 114 -0.43 -7.58 7.73
CA LYS A 114 -1.79 -8.12 7.84
C LYS A 114 -1.78 -9.64 7.92
N MET A 115 -1.09 -10.29 6.99
CA MET A 115 -0.92 -11.76 7.00
C MET A 115 -0.37 -12.25 8.35
N LEU A 116 0.65 -11.61 8.92
CA LEU A 116 1.23 -12.03 10.20
C LEU A 116 0.25 -11.87 11.37
N ARG A 117 -0.62 -10.85 11.36
CA ARG A 117 -1.66 -10.72 12.39
C ARG A 117 -2.68 -11.85 12.28
N GLU A 118 -3.17 -12.12 11.08
CA GLU A 118 -4.13 -13.20 10.84
C GLU A 118 -3.56 -14.57 11.21
N ILE A 119 -2.26 -14.82 10.94
CA ILE A 119 -1.58 -16.03 11.42
C ILE A 119 -1.46 -16.03 12.95
N GLY A 120 -1.15 -14.89 13.58
CA GLY A 120 -1.10 -14.74 15.04
C GLY A 120 -2.44 -15.03 15.73
N ASP A 121 -3.54 -14.68 15.05
CA ASP A 121 -4.92 -14.96 15.48
C ASP A 121 -5.39 -16.38 15.12
N GLU A 122 -4.49 -17.21 14.55
CA GLU A 122 -4.77 -18.55 14.01
C GLU A 122 -5.83 -18.59 12.88
N ASP A 123 -6.18 -17.43 12.31
CA ASP A 123 -7.12 -17.30 11.19
C ASP A 123 -6.42 -17.55 9.84
N THR A 124 -6.17 -18.84 9.58
CA THR A 124 -5.56 -19.29 8.32
C THR A 124 -6.38 -18.96 7.07
N ALA A 125 -7.71 -18.83 7.20
CA ALA A 125 -8.59 -18.50 6.09
C ALA A 125 -8.43 -17.04 5.68
N ALA A 126 -8.41 -16.12 6.64
CA ALA A 126 -8.09 -14.72 6.38
C ALA A 126 -6.64 -14.56 5.87
N ALA A 127 -5.69 -15.27 6.48
CA ALA A 127 -4.28 -15.19 6.08
C ALA A 127 -4.06 -15.62 4.63
N ILE A 128 -4.66 -16.72 4.16
CA ILE A 128 -4.50 -17.13 2.76
C ILE A 128 -5.19 -16.16 1.79
N ALA A 129 -6.35 -15.60 2.17
CA ALA A 129 -7.01 -14.58 1.37
C ALA A 129 -6.10 -13.36 1.19
N THR A 130 -5.55 -12.83 2.29
CA THR A 130 -4.57 -11.72 2.26
C THR A 130 -3.34 -12.05 1.41
N ILE A 131 -2.80 -13.26 1.51
CA ILE A 131 -1.65 -13.68 0.68
C ILE A 131 -2.02 -13.66 -0.81
N LYS A 132 -3.17 -14.22 -1.18
CA LYS A 132 -3.61 -14.34 -2.58
C LYS A 132 -4.10 -13.01 -3.19
N GLU A 133 -4.28 -11.94 -2.40
CA GLU A 133 -4.45 -10.57 -2.93
C GLU A 133 -3.23 -10.13 -3.77
N ASP A 134 -2.03 -10.55 -3.38
CA ASP A 134 -0.76 -10.10 -3.97
C ASP A 134 0.06 -11.22 -4.63
N ILE A 135 -0.13 -12.46 -4.20
CA ILE A 135 0.68 -13.61 -4.58
C ILE A 135 -0.20 -14.73 -5.12
N ALA A 136 -0.19 -14.95 -6.43
CA ALA A 136 -0.89 -16.08 -7.06
C ALA A 136 -0.26 -17.46 -6.78
N LEU A 137 1.03 -17.49 -6.41
CA LEU A 137 1.81 -18.74 -6.22
C LEU A 137 2.46 -18.82 -4.82
N PRO A 138 1.67 -18.78 -3.72
CA PRO A 138 2.23 -18.68 -2.37
C PRO A 138 2.97 -19.93 -1.88
N ALA A 139 2.52 -21.14 -2.21
CA ALA A 139 3.16 -22.40 -1.84
C ALA A 139 4.50 -22.58 -2.58
N VAL A 140 4.55 -22.25 -3.88
CA VAL A 140 5.81 -22.21 -4.65
C VAL A 140 6.76 -21.16 -4.06
N LEU A 141 6.29 -19.92 -3.88
CA LEU A 141 7.13 -18.85 -3.31
C LEU A 141 7.48 -19.08 -1.85
N GLY A 142 6.81 -19.98 -1.14
CA GLY A 142 7.20 -20.43 0.20
C GLY A 142 8.53 -21.20 0.19
N ARG A 143 8.92 -21.75 -0.97
CA ARG A 143 10.10 -22.60 -1.17
C ARG A 143 11.22 -21.88 -1.92
N VAL A 144 10.88 -21.18 -3.00
CA VAL A 144 11.90 -20.65 -3.95
C VAL A 144 12.21 -19.15 -3.77
N CYS A 145 11.52 -18.47 -2.85
CA CYS A 145 11.71 -17.04 -2.66
C CYS A 145 13.05 -16.75 -1.94
N PRO A 146 13.87 -15.79 -2.40
CA PRO A 146 15.12 -15.42 -1.74
C PRO A 146 14.93 -14.53 -0.49
N LYS A 147 13.72 -14.54 0.08
CA LYS A 147 13.30 -13.85 1.30
C LYS A 147 13.72 -12.36 1.38
N PRO A 148 13.47 -11.52 0.34
CA PRO A 148 13.92 -10.13 0.35
C PRO A 148 13.23 -9.31 1.46
N CYS A 149 11.98 -9.62 1.78
CA CYS A 149 11.24 -9.03 2.90
C CYS A 149 11.91 -9.26 4.26
N GLU A 150 12.52 -10.43 4.48
CA GLU A 150 13.23 -10.75 5.73
C GLU A 150 14.55 -9.96 5.82
N LYS A 151 15.22 -9.73 4.70
CA LYS A 151 16.42 -8.85 4.64
C LYS A 151 16.09 -7.40 4.99
N GLY A 152 14.88 -6.95 4.65
CA GLY A 152 14.36 -5.62 5.00
C GLY A 152 13.72 -5.53 6.38
N CYS A 153 13.65 -6.63 7.14
CA CYS A 153 13.01 -6.65 8.46
C CYS A 153 13.86 -5.88 9.49
N ARG A 154 13.24 -4.95 10.22
CA ARG A 154 13.92 -4.19 11.29
C ARG A 154 14.41 -5.06 12.44
N ARG A 155 13.72 -6.17 12.72
CA ARG A 155 14.10 -7.12 13.78
C ARG A 155 15.46 -7.77 13.52
N ASN A 156 15.95 -7.73 12.27
CA ASN A 156 17.26 -8.27 11.91
C ASN A 156 18.44 -7.61 12.65
N SER A 157 18.31 -6.36 13.10
CA SER A 157 19.34 -5.70 13.92
C SER A 157 19.27 -6.02 15.42
N ALA A 158 18.33 -6.86 15.84
CA ALA A 158 18.18 -7.30 17.23
C ALA A 158 18.45 -8.81 17.34
N ASP A 159 17.47 -9.65 17.03
CA ASP A 159 17.48 -11.10 17.26
C ASP A 159 17.03 -11.90 16.02
N GLY A 160 17.14 -11.29 14.83
CA GLY A 160 16.85 -11.92 13.55
C GLY A 160 15.43 -11.62 13.03
N PRO A 161 15.20 -11.74 11.71
CA PRO A 161 13.94 -11.35 11.10
C PRO A 161 12.81 -12.28 11.54
N VAL A 162 11.58 -11.82 11.34
CA VAL A 162 10.40 -12.71 11.34
C VAL A 162 10.51 -13.65 10.14
N GLU A 163 10.16 -14.91 10.32
CA GLU A 163 10.23 -16.01 9.36
C GLU A 163 9.09 -15.93 8.32
N VAL A 164 8.93 -14.76 7.69
CA VAL A 164 7.82 -14.42 6.80
C VAL A 164 7.61 -15.46 5.70
N CYS A 165 8.69 -15.96 5.10
CA CYS A 165 8.58 -16.94 4.02
C CYS A 165 8.05 -18.28 4.51
N ASP A 166 8.51 -18.74 5.67
CA ASP A 166 8.15 -20.04 6.25
C ASP A 166 6.73 -19.98 6.87
N LEU A 167 6.35 -18.85 7.47
CA LEU A 167 4.99 -18.58 7.93
C LEU A 167 3.98 -18.58 6.78
N LYS A 168 4.27 -17.83 5.70
CA LYS A 168 3.45 -17.86 4.47
C LYS A 168 3.34 -19.28 3.90
N ARG A 169 4.46 -20.02 3.84
CA ARG A 169 4.47 -21.42 3.38
C ARG A 169 3.54 -22.28 4.24
N SER A 170 3.56 -22.10 5.57
CA SER A 170 2.73 -22.88 6.49
C SER A 170 1.23 -22.68 6.26
N VAL A 171 0.81 -21.49 5.85
CA VAL A 171 -0.58 -21.20 5.48
C VAL A 171 -0.90 -21.78 4.10
N ALA A 172 -0.04 -21.52 3.11
CA ALA A 172 -0.26 -21.96 1.73
C ALA A 172 -0.28 -23.49 1.58
N ASP A 173 0.57 -24.21 2.30
CA ASP A 173 0.61 -25.67 2.26
C ASP A 173 -0.67 -26.28 2.89
N ARG A 174 -1.22 -25.66 3.95
CA ARG A 174 -2.50 -26.08 4.54
C ARG A 174 -3.68 -25.82 3.61
N ASP A 175 -3.71 -24.64 2.98
CA ASP A 175 -4.72 -24.29 1.99
C ASP A 175 -4.74 -25.31 0.85
N LEU A 176 -3.56 -25.60 0.29
CA LEU A 176 -3.41 -26.54 -0.81
C LEU A 176 -3.79 -27.98 -0.41
N ALA A 177 -3.54 -28.38 0.84
CA ALA A 177 -3.89 -29.70 1.37
C ALA A 177 -5.34 -29.81 1.88
N SER A 178 -6.11 -28.72 1.91
CA SER A 178 -7.46 -28.68 2.51
C SER A 178 -8.52 -29.48 1.75
N GLY A 179 -8.25 -29.84 0.49
CA GLY A 179 -9.23 -30.40 -0.43
C GLY A 179 -10.18 -29.36 -1.05
N THR A 180 -10.24 -28.15 -0.48
CA THR A 180 -10.96 -27.00 -1.03
C THR A 180 -10.09 -25.74 -0.91
N PRO A 181 -8.99 -25.65 -1.69
CA PRO A 181 -8.09 -24.50 -1.62
C PRO A 181 -8.81 -23.19 -1.90
N PHE A 182 -8.34 -22.11 -1.30
CA PHE A 182 -8.94 -20.79 -1.44
C PHE A 182 -8.87 -20.31 -2.90
N ILE A 183 -10.04 -20.05 -3.48
CA ILE A 183 -10.18 -19.41 -4.78
C ILE A 183 -10.80 -18.03 -4.53
N PRO A 184 -10.19 -16.92 -5.00
CA PRO A 184 -10.72 -15.59 -4.78
C PRO A 184 -12.06 -15.40 -5.51
N GLU A 185 -12.91 -14.56 -4.95
CA GLU A 185 -14.12 -14.11 -5.65
C GLU A 185 -13.73 -13.28 -6.88
N CYS A 186 -14.19 -13.72 -8.04
CA CYS A 186 -13.97 -13.00 -9.30
C CYS A 186 -15.10 -12.00 -9.53
N LYS A 187 -14.75 -10.82 -10.06
CA LYS A 187 -15.74 -9.85 -10.54
C LYS A 187 -16.60 -10.44 -11.65
N THR A 188 -17.76 -9.85 -11.86
CA THR A 188 -18.66 -10.22 -12.95
C THR A 188 -17.93 -10.20 -14.29
N ASP A 189 -18.26 -11.16 -15.16
CA ASP A 189 -17.64 -11.27 -16.47
C ASP A 189 -17.77 -9.97 -17.26
N SER A 190 -16.61 -9.42 -17.61
CA SER A 190 -16.44 -8.19 -18.37
C SER A 190 -16.81 -8.33 -19.86
N GLY A 191 -16.94 -9.58 -20.34
CA GLY A 191 -17.06 -9.90 -21.77
C GLY A 191 -15.76 -9.72 -22.57
N LYS A 192 -14.65 -9.37 -21.92
CA LYS A 192 -13.33 -9.18 -22.55
C LYS A 192 -12.48 -10.44 -22.49
N ARG A 193 -11.70 -10.67 -23.54
CA ARG A 193 -10.84 -11.85 -23.71
C ARG A 193 -9.37 -11.46 -23.77
N VAL A 194 -8.53 -12.13 -22.98
CA VAL A 194 -7.08 -11.88 -22.94
C VAL A 194 -6.31 -13.15 -23.26
N ALA A 195 -5.36 -13.05 -24.20
CA ALA A 195 -4.38 -14.10 -24.46
C ALA A 195 -3.14 -13.87 -23.59
N VAL A 196 -2.74 -14.87 -22.81
CA VAL A 196 -1.50 -14.86 -22.02
C VAL A 196 -0.54 -15.88 -22.62
N VAL A 197 0.61 -15.43 -23.11
CA VAL A 197 1.60 -16.27 -23.78
C VAL A 197 2.74 -16.63 -22.82
N GLY A 198 2.82 -17.91 -22.49
CA GLY A 198 3.76 -18.51 -21.55
C GLY A 198 3.14 -18.76 -20.17
N ALA A 199 3.09 -20.02 -19.74
CA ALA A 199 2.52 -20.44 -18.45
C ALA A 199 3.57 -20.56 -17.34
N GLY A 200 4.57 -19.66 -17.35
CA GLY A 200 5.53 -19.50 -16.25
C GLY A 200 4.97 -18.67 -15.09
N PRO A 201 5.79 -18.31 -14.08
CA PRO A 201 5.34 -17.55 -12.91
C PRO A 201 4.63 -16.24 -13.26
N THR A 202 5.09 -15.52 -14.29
CA THR A 202 4.46 -14.27 -14.75
C THR A 202 3.10 -14.52 -15.36
N GLY A 203 2.98 -15.52 -16.25
CA GLY A 203 1.71 -15.81 -16.94
C GLY A 203 0.66 -16.37 -16.01
N LEU A 204 1.04 -17.26 -15.09
CA LEU A 204 0.13 -17.79 -14.06
C LEU A 204 -0.40 -16.68 -13.15
N ALA A 205 0.48 -15.77 -12.69
CA ALA A 205 0.06 -14.63 -11.88
C ALA A 205 -0.83 -13.65 -12.66
N ALA A 206 -0.49 -13.35 -13.91
CA ALA A 206 -1.31 -12.50 -14.75
C ALA A 206 -2.69 -13.11 -15.01
N ALA A 207 -2.75 -14.40 -15.34
CA ALA A 207 -4.01 -15.10 -15.59
C ALA A 207 -4.91 -15.14 -14.35
N PHE A 208 -4.33 -15.40 -13.17
CA PHE A 208 -5.01 -15.31 -11.88
C PHE A 208 -5.66 -13.93 -11.67
N HIS A 209 -4.88 -12.85 -11.76
CA HIS A 209 -5.39 -11.51 -11.49
C HIS A 209 -6.35 -10.99 -12.58
N LEU A 210 -6.12 -11.31 -13.86
CA LEU A 210 -7.05 -10.97 -14.95
C LEU A 210 -8.40 -11.66 -14.78
N ARG A 211 -8.39 -12.93 -14.32
CA ARG A 211 -9.61 -13.67 -14.03
C ARG A 211 -10.36 -13.09 -12.83
N CYS A 212 -9.66 -12.69 -11.76
CA CYS A 212 -10.25 -11.94 -10.64
C CYS A 212 -10.95 -10.65 -11.10
N GLU A 213 -10.41 -9.96 -12.12
CA GLU A 213 -11.02 -8.76 -12.71
C GLU A 213 -12.21 -9.05 -13.65
N GLY A 214 -12.59 -10.32 -13.82
CA GLY A 214 -13.73 -10.72 -14.64
C GLY A 214 -13.40 -10.87 -16.13
N HIS A 215 -12.13 -10.93 -16.52
CA HIS A 215 -11.75 -11.19 -17.91
C HIS A 215 -11.68 -12.70 -18.19
N ALA A 216 -12.08 -13.10 -19.40
CA ALA A 216 -11.84 -14.45 -19.89
C ALA A 216 -10.38 -14.57 -20.33
N VAL A 217 -9.66 -15.57 -19.83
CA VAL A 217 -8.23 -15.72 -20.09
C VAL A 217 -7.96 -17.03 -20.82
N LYS A 218 -7.21 -16.96 -21.92
CA LYS A 218 -6.61 -18.13 -22.56
C LYS A 218 -5.10 -18.12 -22.32
N LEU A 219 -4.60 -19.16 -21.69
CA LEU A 219 -3.19 -19.32 -21.30
C LEU A 219 -2.49 -20.30 -22.24
N PHE A 220 -1.60 -19.79 -23.07
CA PHE A 220 -0.85 -20.58 -24.05
C PHE A 220 0.50 -21.00 -23.49
N GLU A 221 0.88 -22.26 -23.67
CA GLU A 221 2.16 -22.82 -23.24
C GLU A 221 2.74 -23.72 -24.32
N ALA A 222 4.04 -23.55 -24.60
CA ALA A 222 4.73 -24.36 -25.61
C ALA A 222 5.03 -25.78 -25.10
N ALA A 223 5.23 -25.94 -23.79
CA ALA A 223 5.39 -27.22 -23.14
C ALA A 223 4.04 -27.93 -22.91
N GLU A 224 4.12 -29.19 -22.49
CA GLU A 224 2.94 -29.98 -22.11
C GLU A 224 2.32 -29.53 -20.78
N LYS A 225 3.15 -29.03 -19.85
CA LYS A 225 2.73 -28.60 -18.52
C LYS A 225 3.09 -27.14 -18.28
N ALA A 226 2.21 -26.42 -17.59
CA ALA A 226 2.50 -25.10 -17.04
C ALA A 226 3.57 -25.15 -15.93
N GLY A 227 4.11 -23.99 -15.58
CA GLY A 227 5.14 -23.79 -14.55
C GLY A 227 6.45 -23.21 -15.11
N GLY A 228 6.69 -23.35 -16.42
CA GLY A 228 7.88 -22.80 -17.09
C GLY A 228 9.18 -23.15 -16.36
N ARG A 229 9.99 -22.13 -16.03
CA ARG A 229 11.26 -22.30 -15.30
C ARG A 229 11.17 -23.01 -13.95
N LEU A 230 10.01 -22.97 -13.29
CA LEU A 230 9.83 -23.62 -11.99
C LEU A 230 9.98 -25.15 -12.07
N ARG A 231 9.69 -25.74 -13.24
CA ARG A 231 9.78 -27.20 -13.46
C ARG A 231 11.21 -27.74 -13.43
N HIS A 232 12.20 -26.88 -13.65
CA HIS A 232 13.59 -27.33 -13.87
C HIS A 232 14.64 -26.57 -13.08
N GLU A 233 14.36 -25.36 -12.59
CA GLU A 233 15.35 -24.59 -11.82
C GLU A 233 15.45 -24.95 -10.34
N PHE A 234 14.42 -25.59 -9.77
CA PHE A 234 14.34 -25.87 -8.33
C PHE A 234 14.02 -27.35 -8.03
N PRO A 235 14.77 -28.32 -8.59
CA PRO A 235 14.41 -29.74 -8.51
C PRO A 235 14.48 -30.32 -7.08
N VAL A 236 15.22 -29.67 -6.17
CA VAL A 236 15.34 -30.09 -4.77
C VAL A 236 14.36 -29.33 -3.88
N ASP A 237 14.22 -28.02 -4.11
CA ASP A 237 13.46 -27.14 -3.23
C ASP A 237 11.95 -27.12 -3.52
N LEU A 238 11.55 -27.42 -4.77
CA LEU A 238 10.15 -27.35 -5.22
C LEU A 238 9.66 -28.72 -5.73
N PRO A 239 8.90 -29.47 -4.92
CA PRO A 239 8.28 -30.70 -5.35
C PRO A 239 7.28 -30.48 -6.49
N ALA A 240 7.22 -31.42 -7.43
CA ALA A 240 6.40 -31.30 -8.64
C ALA A 240 4.90 -31.25 -8.32
N GLU A 241 4.47 -31.97 -7.30
CA GLU A 241 3.11 -32.02 -6.78
C GLU A 241 2.64 -30.70 -6.18
N VAL A 242 3.54 -29.93 -5.56
CA VAL A 242 3.22 -28.59 -5.04
C VAL A 242 2.99 -27.62 -6.20
N LEU A 243 3.84 -27.69 -7.22
CA LEU A 243 3.68 -26.87 -8.41
C LEU A 243 2.44 -27.26 -9.22
N ASP A 244 2.20 -28.56 -9.39
CA ASP A 244 1.00 -29.08 -10.08
C ASP A 244 -0.26 -28.62 -9.35
N GLY A 245 -0.36 -28.85 -8.03
CA GLY A 245 -1.54 -28.46 -7.26
C GLY A 245 -1.82 -26.96 -7.28
N GLU A 246 -0.79 -26.11 -7.16
CA GLU A 246 -0.99 -24.66 -7.18
C GLU A 246 -1.36 -24.12 -8.58
N VAL A 247 -0.85 -24.76 -9.65
CA VAL A 247 -1.31 -24.50 -11.01
C VAL A 247 -2.78 -24.92 -11.18
N ASP A 248 -3.16 -26.08 -10.67
CA ASP A 248 -4.53 -26.59 -10.79
C ASP A 248 -5.53 -25.64 -10.14
N VAL A 249 -5.24 -25.10 -8.95
CA VAL A 249 -6.06 -24.07 -8.28
C VAL A 249 -6.27 -22.84 -9.17
N ILE A 250 -5.24 -22.40 -9.90
CA ILE A 250 -5.36 -21.28 -10.83
C ILE A 250 -6.27 -21.67 -12.01
N LEU A 251 -6.08 -22.85 -12.60
CA LEU A 251 -6.88 -23.32 -13.73
C LEU A 251 -8.36 -23.53 -13.37
N GLU A 252 -8.66 -23.96 -12.13
CA GLU A 252 -10.01 -24.09 -11.59
C GLU A 252 -10.81 -22.78 -11.59
N MET A 253 -10.15 -21.63 -11.71
CA MET A 253 -10.80 -20.32 -11.86
C MET A 253 -11.45 -20.12 -13.25
N GLY A 254 -11.41 -21.12 -14.13
CA GLY A 254 -11.97 -21.07 -15.48
C GLY A 254 -11.02 -20.52 -16.54
N ILE A 255 -9.71 -20.70 -16.35
CA ILE A 255 -8.70 -20.29 -17.32
C ILE A 255 -8.61 -21.35 -18.43
N ASP A 256 -8.77 -20.94 -19.68
CA ASP A 256 -8.64 -21.83 -20.86
C ASP A 256 -7.15 -22.12 -21.11
N PHE A 257 -6.68 -23.30 -20.72
CA PHE A 257 -5.28 -23.70 -20.86
C PHE A 257 -5.02 -24.41 -22.19
N ALA A 258 -4.09 -23.88 -22.99
CA ALA A 258 -3.66 -24.40 -24.28
C ALA A 258 -2.18 -24.82 -24.23
N PRO A 259 -1.87 -26.06 -23.78
CA PRO A 259 -0.52 -26.60 -23.82
C PRO A 259 -0.08 -26.94 -25.26
N LYS A 260 1.21 -27.22 -25.45
CA LYS A 260 1.81 -27.59 -26.74
C LYS A 260 1.47 -26.60 -27.87
N THR A 261 1.32 -25.32 -27.54
CA THR A 261 1.00 -24.25 -28.49
C THR A 261 2.10 -23.20 -28.45
N ARG A 262 2.88 -23.11 -29.53
CA ARG A 262 4.01 -22.19 -29.66
C ARG A 262 3.64 -20.99 -30.54
N ILE A 263 3.73 -19.81 -29.98
CA ILE A 263 3.53 -18.57 -30.73
C ILE A 263 4.70 -18.32 -31.67
N GLY A 264 4.40 -17.98 -32.93
CA GLY A 264 5.35 -17.88 -34.03
C GLY A 264 5.45 -19.14 -34.90
N GLU A 265 4.98 -20.30 -34.41
CA GLU A 265 4.94 -21.55 -35.18
C GLU A 265 3.51 -22.04 -35.39
N ASP A 266 2.75 -22.23 -34.32
CA ASP A 266 1.37 -22.73 -34.36
C ASP A 266 0.34 -21.61 -34.52
N LEU A 267 0.62 -20.44 -33.93
CA LEU A 267 -0.23 -19.24 -33.99
C LEU A 267 0.66 -18.00 -34.08
N SER A 268 0.30 -17.03 -34.92
CA SER A 268 0.98 -15.74 -35.01
C SER A 268 0.47 -14.76 -33.95
N LEU A 269 1.29 -13.75 -33.63
CA LEU A 269 0.87 -12.67 -32.73
C LEU A 269 -0.28 -11.84 -33.33
N ASP A 270 -0.35 -11.72 -34.66
CA ASP A 270 -1.42 -11.00 -35.34
C ASP A 270 -2.76 -11.73 -35.26
N GLU A 271 -2.78 -13.07 -35.34
CA GLU A 271 -3.98 -13.86 -35.08
C GLU A 271 -4.48 -13.68 -33.65
N LEU A 272 -3.57 -13.70 -32.66
CA LEU A 272 -3.95 -13.43 -31.27
C LEU A 272 -4.54 -12.01 -31.09
N LYS A 273 -4.01 -11.00 -31.77
CA LYS A 273 -4.54 -9.63 -31.73
C LYS A 273 -5.93 -9.49 -32.37
N GLN A 274 -6.27 -10.37 -33.32
CA GLN A 274 -7.58 -10.40 -33.96
C GLN A 274 -8.61 -11.09 -33.05
N ASP A 275 -8.23 -12.17 -32.39
CA ASP A 275 -9.14 -13.00 -31.61
C ASP A 275 -9.35 -12.54 -30.16
N PHE A 276 -8.44 -11.72 -29.63
CA PHE A 276 -8.43 -11.27 -28.23
C PHE A 276 -8.41 -9.74 -28.14
N ASP A 277 -9.01 -9.21 -27.07
CA ASP A 277 -9.02 -7.78 -26.79
C ASP A 277 -7.64 -7.27 -26.33
N ALA A 278 -6.84 -8.13 -25.70
CA ALA A 278 -5.46 -7.86 -25.30
C ALA A 278 -4.59 -9.13 -25.33
N VAL A 279 -3.28 -8.95 -25.51
CA VAL A 279 -2.27 -10.02 -25.50
C VAL A 279 -1.16 -9.66 -24.53
N LEU A 280 -0.82 -10.56 -23.61
CA LEU A 280 0.34 -10.47 -22.74
C LEU A 280 1.42 -11.47 -23.16
N VAL A 281 2.59 -10.97 -23.53
CA VAL A 281 3.78 -11.78 -23.84
C VAL A 281 4.66 -11.94 -22.60
N CYS A 282 4.78 -13.15 -22.08
CA CYS A 282 5.60 -13.46 -20.90
C CYS A 282 6.36 -14.80 -21.00
N SER A 283 6.72 -15.19 -22.23
CA SER A 283 7.28 -16.50 -22.61
C SER A 283 8.72 -16.78 -22.17
N GLY A 284 9.26 -16.09 -21.16
CA GLY A 284 10.62 -16.33 -20.66
C GLY A 284 11.70 -15.49 -21.35
N GLY A 285 12.97 -15.70 -20.97
CA GLY A 285 14.08 -14.84 -21.39
C GLY A 285 14.49 -14.99 -22.85
N ASP A 286 14.24 -16.17 -23.42
CA ASP A 286 14.38 -16.54 -24.83
C ASP A 286 13.39 -15.85 -25.75
N THR A 287 12.32 -15.21 -25.21
CA THR A 287 11.39 -14.37 -26.00
C THR A 287 12.14 -13.37 -26.88
N LYS A 288 13.27 -12.84 -26.41
CA LYS A 288 14.09 -11.87 -27.16
C LYS A 288 14.57 -12.40 -28.52
N ASP A 289 14.78 -13.71 -28.64
CA ASP A 289 15.33 -14.34 -29.83
C ASP A 289 14.28 -14.44 -30.96
N HIS A 290 12.99 -14.38 -30.62
CA HIS A 290 11.87 -14.52 -31.56
C HIS A 290 10.98 -13.26 -31.64
N ALA A 291 11.06 -12.35 -30.65
CA ALA A 291 10.19 -11.18 -30.56
C ALA A 291 10.18 -10.29 -31.81
N LYS A 292 11.32 -10.18 -32.50
CA LYS A 292 11.40 -9.43 -33.77
C LYS A 292 10.56 -10.06 -34.87
N ASP A 293 10.52 -11.38 -34.93
CA ASP A 293 9.74 -12.12 -35.93
C ASP A 293 8.24 -11.97 -35.66
N TRP A 294 7.86 -11.71 -34.41
CA TRP A 294 6.49 -11.35 -34.02
C TRP A 294 6.17 -9.86 -34.23
N GLY A 295 7.09 -9.07 -34.80
CA GLY A 295 6.90 -7.63 -35.03
C GLY A 295 7.10 -6.75 -33.80
N LEU A 296 7.64 -7.28 -32.70
CA LEU A 296 7.90 -6.52 -31.48
C LEU A 296 9.28 -5.87 -31.49
N LYS A 297 9.35 -4.66 -30.92
CA LYS A 297 10.62 -3.98 -30.66
C LYS A 297 11.35 -4.69 -29.52
N ILE A 298 12.68 -4.72 -29.60
CA ILE A 298 13.52 -5.29 -28.55
C ILE A 298 14.50 -4.25 -28.01
N SER A 299 14.73 -4.32 -26.71
CA SER A 299 15.78 -3.60 -26.01
C SER A 299 17.02 -4.51 -25.83
N ARG A 300 18.04 -4.00 -25.13
CA ARG A 300 19.20 -4.82 -24.74
C ARG A 300 18.78 -6.03 -23.89
N ARG A 301 17.72 -5.93 -23.08
CA ARG A 301 17.37 -6.94 -22.06
C ARG A 301 16.23 -7.87 -22.43
N GLY A 302 15.40 -7.54 -23.42
CA GLY A 302 14.22 -8.30 -23.80
C GLY A 302 13.32 -7.51 -24.73
N VAL A 303 12.02 -7.80 -24.75
CA VAL A 303 11.01 -6.98 -25.44
C VAL A 303 11.05 -5.55 -24.90
N ASP A 304 11.00 -4.57 -25.80
CA ASP A 304 10.98 -3.15 -25.46
C ASP A 304 9.57 -2.75 -25.00
N ILE A 305 9.49 -2.04 -23.87
CA ILE A 305 8.21 -1.66 -23.26
C ILE A 305 8.25 -0.25 -22.66
N ASN A 306 7.09 0.37 -22.48
CA ASN A 306 6.92 1.44 -21.52
C ASN A 306 7.00 0.87 -20.10
N ALA A 307 8.09 1.17 -19.38
CA ALA A 307 8.36 0.61 -18.05
C ALA A 307 7.28 0.90 -16.99
N GLY A 308 6.47 1.95 -17.18
CA GLY A 308 5.36 2.26 -16.27
C GLY A 308 4.07 1.50 -16.56
N THR A 309 3.91 0.93 -17.76
CA THR A 309 2.63 0.40 -18.26
C THR A 309 2.73 -0.94 -18.99
N PHE A 310 3.92 -1.52 -19.14
CA PHE A 310 4.17 -2.79 -19.86
C PHE A 310 3.79 -2.82 -21.36
N GLU A 311 3.35 -1.70 -21.95
CA GLU A 311 2.97 -1.62 -23.36
C GLU A 311 4.18 -1.80 -24.29
N THR A 312 4.06 -2.62 -25.34
CA THR A 312 5.17 -2.96 -26.26
C THR A 312 5.30 -2.03 -27.47
N GLY A 313 4.53 -0.94 -27.50
CA GLY A 313 4.40 -0.06 -28.67
C GLY A 313 3.58 -0.64 -29.83
N THR A 314 3.16 -1.91 -29.72
CA THR A 314 2.17 -2.54 -30.59
C THR A 314 0.81 -2.49 -29.91
N GLU A 315 -0.22 -2.05 -30.64
CA GLU A 315 -1.58 -1.93 -30.12
C GLU A 315 -2.07 -3.26 -29.52
N LYS A 316 -2.71 -3.19 -28.35
CA LYS A 316 -3.23 -4.33 -27.57
C LYS A 316 -2.19 -5.32 -27.03
N VAL A 317 -0.89 -5.10 -27.26
CA VAL A 317 0.16 -6.03 -26.86
C VAL A 317 1.02 -5.48 -25.72
N PHE A 318 1.05 -6.24 -24.63
CA PHE A 318 1.85 -5.99 -23.43
C PHE A 318 2.92 -7.07 -23.29
N ALA A 319 4.01 -6.77 -22.59
CA ALA A 319 5.04 -7.76 -22.26
C ALA A 319 5.55 -7.58 -20.83
N ALA A 320 5.77 -8.69 -20.12
CA ALA A 320 6.12 -8.67 -18.71
C ALA A 320 7.09 -9.80 -18.32
N GLY A 321 7.59 -9.73 -17.09
CA GLY A 321 8.40 -10.79 -16.52
C GLY A 321 9.75 -10.94 -17.20
N ASN A 322 10.18 -12.19 -17.39
CA ASN A 322 11.48 -12.49 -17.98
C ASN A 322 11.54 -12.16 -19.48
N ALA A 323 10.40 -12.03 -20.17
CA ALA A 323 10.36 -11.62 -21.59
C ALA A 323 10.94 -10.22 -21.83
N ILE A 324 10.85 -9.32 -20.85
CA ILE A 324 11.34 -7.94 -20.96
C ILE A 324 12.73 -7.73 -20.35
N ARG A 325 13.23 -8.68 -19.55
CA ARG A 325 14.49 -8.48 -18.79
C ARG A 325 15.43 -9.68 -18.67
N GLY A 326 15.13 -10.80 -19.31
CA GLY A 326 15.89 -12.04 -19.12
C GLY A 326 15.62 -12.65 -17.75
N LYS A 327 16.64 -13.16 -17.04
CA LYS A 327 16.45 -13.89 -15.78
C LYS A 327 16.20 -12.96 -14.59
N GLY A 328 15.02 -13.04 -13.97
CA GLY A 328 14.65 -12.35 -12.72
C GLY A 328 14.42 -13.28 -11.52
N LEU A 329 14.07 -12.70 -10.38
CA LEU A 329 13.57 -13.44 -9.20
C LEU A 329 12.16 -13.97 -9.48
N VAL A 330 11.81 -15.17 -8.99
CA VAL A 330 10.44 -15.72 -9.16
C VAL A 330 9.38 -14.79 -8.58
N VAL A 331 9.61 -14.25 -7.38
CA VAL A 331 8.68 -13.29 -6.74
C VAL A 331 8.53 -12.01 -7.56
N ARG A 332 9.57 -11.58 -8.29
CA ARG A 332 9.44 -10.43 -9.19
C ARG A 332 8.66 -10.78 -10.45
N SER A 333 8.80 -12.01 -10.98
CA SER A 333 8.00 -12.49 -12.11
C SER A 333 6.51 -12.56 -11.76
N VAL A 334 6.16 -13.02 -10.55
CA VAL A 334 4.78 -12.98 -10.02
C VAL A 334 4.28 -11.54 -9.91
N ALA A 335 5.09 -10.64 -9.34
CA ALA A 335 4.76 -9.22 -9.24
C ALA A 335 4.52 -8.57 -10.62
N ASP A 336 5.38 -8.84 -11.61
CA ASP A 336 5.20 -8.32 -12.96
C ASP A 336 3.89 -8.82 -13.58
N GLY A 337 3.48 -10.07 -13.30
CA GLY A 337 2.22 -10.64 -13.78
C GLY A 337 1.02 -9.89 -13.18
N LYS A 338 1.04 -9.64 -11.86
CA LYS A 338 0.02 -8.84 -11.16
C LYS A 338 -0.08 -7.42 -11.73
N GLU A 339 1.05 -6.73 -11.83
CA GLU A 339 1.09 -5.34 -12.29
C GLU A 339 0.66 -5.21 -13.78
N ALA A 340 1.07 -6.17 -14.62
CA ALA A 340 0.64 -6.22 -16.02
C ALA A 340 -0.86 -6.51 -16.15
N ALA A 341 -1.42 -7.41 -15.33
CA ALA A 341 -2.85 -7.66 -15.29
C ALA A 341 -3.67 -6.41 -14.93
N GLY A 342 -3.21 -5.64 -13.92
CA GLY A 342 -3.82 -4.37 -13.56
C GLY A 342 -3.81 -3.35 -14.70
N THR A 343 -2.69 -3.24 -15.41
CA THR A 343 -2.57 -2.35 -16.57
C THR A 343 -3.49 -2.78 -17.73
N ILE A 344 -3.54 -4.07 -18.03
CA ILE A 344 -4.43 -4.62 -19.07
C ILE A 344 -5.90 -4.38 -18.71
N ASN A 345 -6.29 -4.52 -17.44
CA ASN A 345 -7.64 -4.23 -17.00
C ASN A 345 -8.02 -2.75 -17.24
N GLU A 346 -7.15 -1.79 -16.90
CA GLU A 346 -7.39 -0.36 -17.19
C GLU A 346 -7.58 -0.12 -18.70
N PHE A 347 -6.72 -0.72 -19.51
CA PHE A 347 -6.81 -0.67 -20.97
C PHE A 347 -8.16 -1.21 -21.48
N LEU A 348 -8.57 -2.39 -21.02
CA LEU A 348 -9.82 -3.05 -21.43
C LEU A 348 -11.08 -2.31 -20.98
N GLN A 349 -11.00 -1.56 -19.88
CA GLN A 349 -12.06 -0.67 -19.40
C GLN A 349 -12.12 0.66 -20.15
N GLY A 350 -11.18 0.93 -21.07
CA GLY A 350 -11.08 2.21 -21.78
C GLY A 350 -10.66 3.38 -20.87
N LYS A 351 -10.06 3.08 -19.71
CA LYS A 351 -9.51 4.10 -18.81
C LYS A 351 -8.12 4.52 -19.29
N PRO A 352 -7.68 5.76 -19.01
CA PRO A 352 -6.27 6.10 -19.18
C PRO A 352 -5.41 5.16 -18.35
N ILE A 353 -4.42 4.52 -18.98
CA ILE A 353 -3.49 3.65 -18.28
C ILE A 353 -2.63 4.52 -17.37
N THR A 354 -2.68 4.25 -16.07
CA THR A 354 -1.90 4.97 -15.08
C THR A 354 -0.54 4.29 -14.92
N PRO A 355 0.59 5.00 -15.07
CA PRO A 355 1.89 4.43 -14.77
C PRO A 355 1.91 3.89 -13.35
N ILE A 356 2.50 2.71 -13.16
CA ILE A 356 2.61 2.06 -11.85
C ILE A 356 3.36 2.97 -10.89
N ALA A 357 2.59 3.65 -10.05
CA ALA A 357 3.10 4.58 -9.06
C ALA A 357 3.40 3.81 -7.78
N ARG A 358 4.50 4.16 -7.12
CA ARG A 358 4.73 3.70 -5.76
C ARG A 358 3.77 4.44 -4.84
N PRO A 359 3.09 3.76 -3.91
CA PRO A 359 2.28 4.45 -2.93
C PRO A 359 3.14 5.44 -2.15
N PHE A 360 2.56 6.58 -1.80
CA PHE A 360 3.20 7.51 -0.87
C PHE A 360 3.49 6.77 0.44
N SER A 361 4.66 7.05 1.02
CA SER A 361 4.97 6.61 2.36
C SER A 361 6.03 7.51 2.96
N SER A 362 5.71 8.10 4.11
CA SER A 362 6.75 8.52 5.05
C SER A 362 7.55 7.29 5.46
N ARG A 363 8.86 7.47 5.70
CA ARG A 363 9.76 6.41 6.15
C ARG A 363 10.65 6.92 7.24
N ILE A 364 10.72 6.19 8.34
CA ILE A 364 11.63 6.49 9.45
C ILE A 364 13.09 6.30 9.03
N GLY A 365 13.36 5.36 8.12
CA GLY A 365 14.72 4.97 7.76
C GLY A 365 15.35 4.00 8.76
N LYS A 366 16.65 4.15 9.01
CA LYS A 366 17.42 3.29 9.92
C LYS A 366 17.04 3.61 11.37
N ILE A 367 16.71 2.58 12.14
CA ILE A 367 16.39 2.72 13.56
C ILE A 367 17.70 2.84 14.38
N PRO A 368 17.85 3.89 15.20
CA PRO A 368 18.93 3.96 16.18
C PRO A 368 18.87 2.80 17.18
N GLU A 369 20.02 2.29 17.61
CA GLU A 369 20.07 1.20 18.61
C GLU A 369 19.34 1.55 19.91
N SER A 370 19.37 2.83 20.31
CA SER A 370 18.66 3.35 21.48
C SER A 370 17.13 3.26 21.38
N GLU A 371 16.57 3.17 20.18
CA GLU A 371 15.11 3.08 19.95
C GLU A 371 14.63 1.66 19.66
N MET A 372 15.53 0.74 19.36
CA MET A 372 15.17 -0.65 19.10
C MET A 372 14.35 -1.30 20.24
N PRO A 373 14.61 -1.04 21.53
CA PRO A 373 13.75 -1.54 22.61
C PRO A 373 12.28 -1.15 22.47
N GLU A 374 11.98 0.06 21.99
CA GLU A 374 10.60 0.51 21.76
C GLU A 374 9.91 -0.28 20.63
N PHE A 375 10.66 -0.68 19.61
CA PHE A 375 10.12 -1.55 18.55
C PHE A 375 9.95 -2.99 19.03
N LEU A 376 10.93 -3.53 19.76
CA LEU A 376 10.88 -4.88 20.33
C LEU A 376 9.70 -5.06 21.29
N ALA A 377 9.33 -4.00 22.03
CA ALA A 377 8.16 -4.01 22.90
C ALA A 377 6.81 -4.24 22.18
N ASN A 378 6.76 -4.18 20.84
CA ASN A 378 5.56 -4.51 20.06
C ASN A 378 5.46 -6.00 19.71
N GLY A 379 6.56 -6.77 19.78
CA GLY A 379 6.61 -8.16 19.36
C GLY A 379 6.99 -9.11 20.51
N LYS A 380 6.66 -10.40 20.38
CA LYS A 380 7.07 -11.40 21.37
C LYS A 380 8.60 -11.59 21.36
N PRO A 381 9.25 -11.64 22.54
CA PRO A 381 10.69 -11.82 22.68
C PRO A 381 11.08 -13.32 22.61
N ILE A 382 10.51 -14.06 21.66
CA ILE A 382 10.84 -15.46 21.44
C ILE A 382 11.95 -15.61 20.40
N HIS A 383 12.77 -16.64 20.56
CA HIS A 383 13.87 -16.94 19.65
C HIS A 383 13.35 -17.34 18.28
N ARG A 384 14.09 -16.93 17.24
CA ARG A 384 13.89 -17.41 15.88
C ARG A 384 14.04 -18.94 15.85
N LEU A 385 13.19 -19.63 15.11
CA LEU A 385 13.38 -21.07 14.88
C LEU A 385 14.64 -21.28 14.02
N ALA A 386 15.33 -22.40 14.27
CA ALA A 386 16.25 -22.95 13.30
C ALA A 386 15.50 -23.22 11.99
N GLU A 387 16.19 -23.23 10.85
CA GLU A 387 15.55 -23.48 9.56
C GLU A 387 14.62 -24.71 9.67
N PRO A 388 13.33 -24.58 9.33
CA PRO A 388 12.44 -25.71 9.44
C PRO A 388 13.01 -26.87 8.64
N GLU A 389 13.04 -28.05 9.26
CA GLU A 389 13.08 -29.32 8.52
C GLU A 389 11.96 -29.32 7.48
N THR A 390 11.95 -30.25 6.53
CA THR A 390 11.09 -30.30 5.33
C THR A 390 9.60 -29.95 5.49
N ASN A 391 9.06 -29.91 6.71
CA ASN A 391 7.66 -29.72 7.05
C ASN A 391 7.30 -28.26 7.45
N PRO A 392 6.10 -27.79 7.10
CA PRO A 392 5.58 -26.49 7.56
C PRO A 392 5.42 -26.45 9.09
N PHE A 393 5.53 -25.26 9.69
CA PHE A 393 5.29 -25.07 11.13
C PHE A 393 3.88 -25.48 11.52
N ASP A 394 3.71 -26.11 12.68
CA ASP A 394 2.41 -26.29 13.34
C ASP A 394 1.73 -24.94 13.59
N LEU A 395 0.39 -24.90 13.61
CA LEU A 395 -0.34 -23.64 13.59
C LEU A 395 -0.10 -22.79 14.85
N PRO A 396 -0.13 -23.36 16.08
CA PRO A 396 0.21 -22.60 17.28
C PRO A 396 1.64 -22.04 17.27
N VAL A 397 2.58 -22.79 16.69
CA VAL A 397 3.98 -22.36 16.53
C VAL A 397 4.05 -21.22 15.50
N ALA A 398 3.36 -21.35 14.38
CA ALA A 398 3.28 -20.29 13.38
C ALA A 398 2.67 -19.00 13.96
N ALA A 399 1.61 -19.11 14.76
CA ALA A 399 0.98 -17.97 15.45
C ALA A 399 1.96 -17.27 16.40
N GLU A 400 2.64 -18.03 17.26
CA GLU A 400 3.63 -17.48 18.18
C GLU A 400 4.80 -16.79 17.45
N HIS A 401 5.23 -17.34 16.32
CA HIS A 401 6.28 -16.76 15.48
C HIS A 401 5.81 -15.56 14.67
N ALA A 402 4.56 -15.52 14.24
CA ALA A 402 4.00 -14.35 13.57
C ALA A 402 3.93 -13.14 14.53
N ASP A 403 3.67 -13.41 15.81
CA ASP A 403 3.72 -12.44 16.91
C ASP A 403 5.12 -11.86 17.18
N ARG A 404 6.17 -12.35 16.52
CA ARG A 404 7.48 -11.70 16.51
C ARG A 404 7.49 -10.39 15.71
N CYS A 405 6.45 -10.10 14.92
CA CYS A 405 6.34 -8.86 14.17
C CYS A 405 6.46 -7.63 15.08
N LEU A 406 7.31 -6.67 14.70
CA LEU A 406 7.47 -5.40 15.43
C LEU A 406 6.38 -4.37 15.12
N GLU A 407 5.42 -4.73 14.27
CA GLU A 407 4.32 -3.85 13.82
C GLU A 407 4.84 -2.48 13.33
N CYS A 408 5.83 -2.51 12.41
CA CYS A 408 6.53 -1.30 11.97
C CYS A 408 5.68 -0.35 11.13
N GLY A 409 4.61 -0.83 10.50
CA GLY A 409 3.71 -0.03 9.68
C GLY A 409 2.75 0.80 10.55
N CYS A 410 2.33 1.95 10.05
CA CYS A 410 1.43 2.83 10.78
C CYS A 410 0.03 2.23 10.89
N ILE A 411 -0.53 2.21 12.11
CA ILE A 411 -1.91 1.78 12.35
C ILE A 411 -2.95 2.64 11.60
N ALA A 412 -2.60 3.89 11.31
CA ALA A 412 -3.46 4.84 10.61
C ALA A 412 -3.32 4.79 9.09
N HIS A 413 -2.47 3.90 8.54
CA HIS A 413 -2.32 3.76 7.09
C HIS A 413 -3.68 3.56 6.41
N GLY A 414 -3.92 4.30 5.32
CA GLY A 414 -5.18 4.29 4.58
C GLY A 414 -6.28 5.19 5.17
N ASN A 415 -6.17 5.59 6.43
CA ASN A 415 -7.10 6.51 7.11
C ASN A 415 -6.42 7.81 7.60
N CYS A 416 -5.12 7.96 7.37
CA CYS A 416 -4.33 9.11 7.78
C CYS A 416 -4.49 10.25 6.78
N SER A 417 -5.09 11.37 7.21
CA SER A 417 -5.30 12.52 6.33
C SER A 417 -3.97 13.15 5.86
N LEU A 418 -2.93 13.13 6.70
CA LEU A 418 -1.60 13.62 6.30
C LEU A 418 -1.04 12.78 5.15
N GLU A 419 -1.19 11.45 5.24
CA GLU A 419 -0.79 10.53 4.18
C GLU A 419 -1.57 10.79 2.88
N THR A 420 -2.90 10.88 2.96
CA THR A 420 -3.78 11.12 1.81
C THR A 420 -3.43 12.41 1.09
N TYR A 421 -3.28 13.52 1.82
CA TYR A 421 -2.98 14.81 1.20
C TYR A 421 -1.53 14.87 0.70
N ALA A 422 -0.58 14.27 1.40
CA ALA A 422 0.80 14.17 0.91
C ALA A 422 0.89 13.41 -0.41
N ALA A 423 0.15 12.30 -0.56
CA ALA A 423 0.03 11.58 -1.82
C ALA A 423 -0.63 12.45 -2.91
N MET A 424 -1.77 13.07 -2.59
CA MET A 424 -2.54 13.89 -3.52
C MET A 424 -1.74 15.05 -4.11
N TYR A 425 -0.96 15.75 -3.28
CA TYR A 425 -0.15 16.89 -3.72
C TYR A 425 1.26 16.51 -4.16
N GLY A 426 1.62 15.21 -4.15
CA GLY A 426 2.95 14.75 -4.52
C GLY A 426 4.05 15.34 -3.65
N ALA A 427 3.84 15.36 -2.34
CA ALA A 427 4.80 15.85 -1.36
C ALA A 427 6.00 14.89 -1.24
N ASP A 428 7.21 15.45 -1.18
CA ASP A 428 8.42 14.71 -0.89
C ASP A 428 8.76 14.78 0.62
N PRO A 429 8.61 13.68 1.38
CA PRO A 429 8.90 13.68 2.81
C PRO A 429 10.38 13.94 3.14
N THR A 430 11.27 13.90 2.14
CA THR A 430 12.70 14.17 2.30
C THR A 430 13.10 15.58 1.87
N ARG A 431 12.15 16.39 1.39
CA ARG A 431 12.43 17.74 0.88
C ARG A 431 13.05 18.66 1.92
N TYR A 432 12.57 18.58 3.16
CA TYR A 432 13.07 19.34 4.30
C TYR A 432 13.67 18.38 5.33
N HIS A 433 14.81 18.78 5.90
CA HIS A 433 15.48 18.02 6.94
C HIS A 433 15.47 18.81 8.24
N SER A 434 14.93 18.19 9.28
CA SER A 434 15.08 18.62 10.67
C SER A 434 15.65 17.48 11.49
N GLU A 435 16.08 17.78 12.72
CA GLU A 435 16.35 16.71 13.68
C GLU A 435 15.08 15.90 13.90
N ARG A 436 15.15 14.61 13.61
CA ARG A 436 14.00 13.71 13.71
C ARG A 436 13.65 13.54 15.19
N ARG A 437 12.36 13.57 15.52
CA ARG A 437 11.88 13.19 16.87
C ARG A 437 12.28 11.72 17.17
N ALA A 438 12.37 11.39 18.45
CA ALA A 438 12.55 10.00 18.86
C ALA A 438 11.26 9.19 18.61
N TYR A 439 11.40 7.92 18.23
CA TYR A 439 10.26 7.00 18.23
C TYR A 439 9.91 6.64 19.67
N VAL A 440 8.73 7.07 20.13
CA VAL A 440 8.23 6.84 21.49
C VAL A 440 6.74 6.52 21.40
N LYS A 441 6.29 5.53 22.19
CA LYS A 441 4.86 5.35 22.49
C LYS A 441 4.60 5.64 23.95
N VAL A 442 3.79 6.65 24.20
CA VAL A 442 3.32 7.00 25.55
C VAL A 442 2.07 6.17 25.85
N ASN A 443 2.00 5.66 27.08
CA ASN A 443 0.86 4.91 27.61
C ASN A 443 0.54 3.59 26.86
N ARG A 444 1.59 2.80 26.56
CA ARG A 444 1.47 1.52 25.84
C ARG A 444 0.49 0.52 26.48
N SER A 445 0.46 0.47 27.81
CA SER A 445 -0.37 -0.47 28.57
C SER A 445 -1.76 0.08 28.93
N GLY A 446 -2.04 1.32 28.53
CA GLY A 446 -3.30 1.99 28.80
C GLY A 446 -4.33 1.77 27.71
N SER A 447 -5.45 2.48 27.81
CA SER A 447 -6.54 2.42 26.83
C SER A 447 -6.27 3.25 25.58
N VAL A 448 -5.51 4.34 25.72
CA VAL A 448 -5.13 5.25 24.64
C VAL A 448 -3.62 5.35 24.55
N VAL A 449 -3.09 5.02 23.37
CA VAL A 449 -1.66 5.17 23.08
C VAL A 449 -1.43 6.50 22.36
N TYR A 450 -0.38 7.21 22.76
CA TYR A 450 0.04 8.44 22.11
C TYR A 450 1.45 8.31 21.51
N GLU A 451 1.57 8.53 20.20
CA GLU A 451 2.81 8.56 19.45
C GLU A 451 3.18 10.01 19.06
N PRO A 452 3.95 10.74 19.90
CA PRO A 452 4.31 12.14 19.65
C PRO A 452 5.07 12.37 18.34
N GLY A 453 5.76 11.33 17.84
CA GLY A 453 6.45 11.34 16.57
C GLY A 453 5.53 11.51 15.35
N LYS A 454 4.24 11.16 15.47
CA LYS A 454 3.22 11.32 14.42
C LYS A 454 2.40 12.60 14.58
N CYS A 455 2.55 13.29 15.70
CA CYS A 455 1.70 14.42 16.07
C CYS A 455 2.13 15.70 15.32
N ILE A 456 1.18 16.28 14.57
CA ILE A 456 1.36 17.55 13.86
C ILE A 456 0.97 18.79 14.69
N ASN A 457 0.80 18.64 16.01
CA ASN A 457 0.44 19.72 16.94
C ASN A 457 -0.83 20.50 16.51
N CYS A 458 -1.84 19.77 16.01
CA CYS A 458 -3.07 20.37 15.46
C CYS A 458 -4.05 20.96 16.48
N GLU A 459 -3.80 20.78 17.78
CA GLU A 459 -4.62 21.26 18.90
C GLU A 459 -6.02 20.62 19.04
N LEU A 460 -6.48 19.78 18.10
CA LEU A 460 -7.83 19.20 18.16
C LEU A 460 -8.08 18.41 19.46
N CYS A 461 -7.16 17.55 19.86
CA CYS A 461 -7.28 16.80 21.12
C CYS A 461 -7.28 17.68 22.37
N ILE A 462 -6.56 18.82 22.34
CA ILE A 462 -6.57 19.81 23.44
C ILE A 462 -7.96 20.45 23.54
N GLN A 463 -8.52 20.89 22.41
CA GLN A 463 -9.84 21.53 22.39
C GLN A 463 -10.95 20.55 22.79
N ILE A 464 -10.93 19.32 22.28
CA ILE A 464 -11.91 18.29 22.63
C ILE A 464 -11.83 17.94 24.12
N ALA A 465 -10.63 17.67 24.65
CA ALA A 465 -10.48 17.34 26.07
C ALA A 465 -10.91 18.49 27.00
N SER A 466 -10.82 19.74 26.55
CA SER A 466 -11.25 20.92 27.33
C SER A 466 -12.77 21.05 27.51
N GLU A 467 -13.56 20.29 26.74
CA GLU A 467 -15.01 20.23 26.90
C GLU A 467 -15.45 19.37 28.09
N SER A 468 -14.58 18.46 28.54
CA SER A 468 -14.87 17.52 29.63
C SER A 468 -14.59 18.13 30.99
N GLN A 469 -15.50 17.93 31.94
CA GLN A 469 -15.28 18.32 33.34
C GLN A 469 -14.53 17.26 34.15
N ASP A 470 -14.52 16.01 33.69
CA ASP A 470 -13.87 14.85 34.31
C ASP A 470 -12.43 14.61 33.81
N ALA A 471 -12.00 15.31 32.75
CA ALA A 471 -10.67 15.18 32.18
C ALA A 471 -9.72 16.25 32.73
N LEU A 472 -8.47 15.87 33.00
CA LEU A 472 -7.38 16.79 33.34
C LEU A 472 -7.03 17.73 32.17
N GLY A 473 -7.34 17.29 30.95
CA GLY A 473 -7.05 18.00 29.71
C GLY A 473 -5.65 17.73 29.17
N LEU A 474 -5.42 18.16 27.93
CA LEU A 474 -4.12 18.19 27.27
C LEU A 474 -3.66 19.63 27.08
N SER A 475 -2.37 19.86 26.95
CA SER A 475 -1.82 21.18 26.62
C SER A 475 -0.54 21.08 25.81
N PHE A 476 -0.10 22.21 25.26
CA PHE A 476 1.24 22.34 24.71
C PHE A 476 2.26 22.45 25.84
N VAL A 477 3.26 21.58 25.81
CA VAL A 477 4.41 21.56 26.71
C VAL A 477 5.66 21.89 25.90
N GLY A 478 6.56 22.68 26.47
CA GLY A 478 7.78 23.14 25.79
C GLY A 478 7.62 24.50 25.12
N ARG A 479 8.66 24.93 24.39
CA ARG A 479 8.69 26.19 23.62
C ARG A 479 9.51 26.01 22.35
N GLY A 480 9.23 26.79 21.31
CA GLY A 480 9.96 26.72 20.05
C GLY A 480 9.81 25.35 19.38
N PHE A 481 10.92 24.76 18.97
CA PHE A 481 10.96 23.44 18.31
C PHE A 481 10.65 22.27 19.25
N ASP A 482 10.66 22.50 20.57
CA ASP A 482 10.35 21.47 21.58
C ASP A 482 8.86 21.37 21.94
N VAL A 483 8.00 22.15 21.26
CA VAL A 483 6.56 22.15 21.52
C VAL A 483 5.95 20.80 21.15
N ARG A 484 5.28 20.19 22.12
CA ARG A 484 4.54 18.94 21.96
C ARG A 484 3.23 18.96 22.74
N VAL A 485 2.25 18.21 22.29
CA VAL A 485 1.07 17.88 23.12
C VAL A 485 1.53 16.98 24.26
N GLY A 486 1.09 17.28 25.48
CA GLY A 486 1.36 16.49 26.67
C GLY A 486 0.30 16.66 27.75
N VAL A 487 0.37 15.80 28.77
CA VAL A 487 -0.51 15.83 29.92
C VAL A 487 0.04 16.80 30.99
N PRO A 488 -0.75 17.76 31.48
CA PRO A 488 -0.37 18.63 32.59
C PRO A 488 -0.09 17.85 33.89
N PHE A 489 0.66 18.46 34.81
CA PHE A 489 0.85 17.97 36.20
C PHE A 489 1.31 16.50 36.36
N HIS A 490 2.02 15.95 35.37
CA HIS A 490 2.47 14.55 35.37
C HIS A 490 1.33 13.51 35.39
N GLY A 491 0.12 13.88 34.93
CA GLY A 491 -1.00 12.95 34.78
C GLY A 491 -0.78 11.93 33.66
N THR A 492 -1.66 10.93 33.62
CA THR A 492 -1.68 9.90 32.57
C THR A 492 -2.53 10.32 31.37
N MET A 493 -2.43 9.58 30.26
CA MET A 493 -3.31 9.85 29.10
C MET A 493 -4.78 9.55 29.43
N GLU A 494 -5.05 8.58 30.31
CA GLU A 494 -6.38 8.31 30.86
C GLU A 494 -6.93 9.53 31.61
N ASP A 495 -6.14 10.09 32.54
CA ASP A 495 -6.54 11.29 33.28
C ASP A 495 -6.79 12.46 32.34
N ALA A 496 -5.95 12.61 31.30
CA ALA A 496 -6.00 13.72 30.37
C ALA A 496 -7.24 13.72 29.46
N LEU A 497 -7.73 12.54 29.09
CA LEU A 497 -8.78 12.37 28.09
C LEU A 497 -10.15 12.02 28.70
N GLY A 498 -10.17 11.28 29.81
CA GLY A 498 -11.42 10.87 30.48
C GLY A 498 -12.47 10.33 29.50
N SER A 499 -13.69 10.83 29.62
CA SER A 499 -14.80 10.47 28.73
C SER A 499 -14.66 10.95 27.26
N THR A 500 -13.68 11.79 26.94
CA THR A 500 -13.46 12.31 25.56
C THR A 500 -12.45 11.52 24.74
N ALA A 501 -11.91 10.43 25.28
CA ALA A 501 -10.86 9.63 24.64
C ALA A 501 -11.20 9.20 23.20
N GLU A 502 -12.36 8.59 22.98
CA GLU A 502 -12.81 8.12 21.66
C GLU A 502 -12.92 9.28 20.66
N LYS A 503 -13.56 10.38 21.06
CA LYS A 503 -13.68 11.60 20.24
C LYS A 503 -12.32 12.21 19.87
N CYS A 504 -11.34 12.17 20.79
CA CYS A 504 -9.98 12.63 20.50
C CYS A 504 -9.22 11.71 19.52
N ILE A 505 -9.45 10.40 19.61
CA ILE A 505 -8.88 9.42 18.68
C ILE A 505 -9.46 9.64 17.28
N ASP A 506 -10.78 9.73 17.15
CA ASP A 506 -11.47 9.94 15.87
C ASP A 506 -11.09 11.27 15.21
N ALA A 507 -10.84 12.31 16.02
CA ALA A 507 -10.42 13.61 15.53
C ALA A 507 -8.92 13.68 15.17
N CYS A 508 -8.10 12.66 15.48
CA CYS A 508 -6.66 12.71 15.24
C CYS A 508 -6.33 12.50 13.75
N PRO A 509 -5.85 13.51 13.02
CA PRO A 509 -5.70 13.43 11.56
C PRO A 509 -4.54 12.53 11.10
N THR A 510 -3.64 12.17 12.02
CA THR A 510 -2.44 11.37 11.74
C THR A 510 -2.41 10.03 12.47
N GLY A 511 -3.43 9.74 13.29
CA GLY A 511 -3.42 8.59 14.19
C GLY A 511 -2.25 8.60 15.17
N ALA A 512 -1.80 9.79 15.60
CA ALA A 512 -0.90 9.95 16.72
C ALA A 512 -1.56 9.52 18.04
N LEU A 513 -2.88 9.63 18.15
CA LEU A 513 -3.70 9.05 19.21
C LEU A 513 -4.51 7.90 18.63
N TYR A 514 -4.47 6.75 19.29
CA TYR A 514 -5.25 5.58 18.88
C TYR A 514 -5.53 4.67 20.07
N SER A 515 -6.60 3.89 20.00
CA SER A 515 -6.92 2.87 21.00
C SER A 515 -5.83 1.81 21.03
N ALA A 516 -5.37 1.43 22.22
CA ALA A 516 -4.53 0.25 22.34
C ALA A 516 -5.28 -0.94 21.74
N ARG A 517 -4.67 -1.65 20.78
CA ARG A 517 -5.27 -2.86 20.24
C ARG A 517 -5.40 -3.87 21.39
N LYS A 518 -6.64 -4.25 21.72
CA LYS A 518 -6.87 -5.50 22.43
C LYS A 518 -6.52 -6.61 21.44
N ARG A 519 -5.47 -7.36 21.73
CA ARG A 519 -5.30 -8.69 21.13
C ARG A 519 -6.36 -9.61 21.72
#